data_AF-A0AAV7K5B9-F1
#
_entry.id   AF-A0AAV7K5B9-F1
#
_cell.length_a   1.000
_cell.length_b   1.000
_cell.length_c   1.000
_cell.angle_alpha   90.00
_cell.angle_beta   90.00
_cell.angle_gamma   90.00
#
_symmetry.space_group_name_H-M   'P 1'
#
loop_
_entity.id
_entity.type
_entity.pdbx_description
1 polymer ?
#
loop_
_entity_poly.entity_id
_entity_poly.type
_entity_poly.pdbx_seq_one_letter_code
_entity_poly.pdbx_strand_id
1 'polypeptide(L)'
;MAYYLTEEDIVYSTIPELNRLLEKNNASKEEVTEVKNYRRKRLLQKSGKHRYQERQSNYGSLQKVRDELKLEFQTIQAEIEELKMYKECCLLLNSEYY
;
A
#
# COMPACT_ATOMS: atom_id res chain seq x y z
N MET A 1 25.12 4.27 -24.05
CA MET A 1 25.04 3.48 -22.79
C MET A 1 26.34 2.73 -22.60
N ALA A 2 26.92 2.73 -21.39
CA ALA A 2 28.11 1.94 -21.06
C ALA A 2 27.80 0.42 -21.15
N TYR A 3 28.10 -0.20 -22.29
CA TYR A 3 27.77 -1.61 -22.59
C TYR A 3 28.52 -2.63 -21.71
N TYR A 4 29.48 -2.18 -20.90
CA TYR A 4 30.29 -2.98 -19.99
C TYR A 4 29.72 -3.07 -18.57
N LEU A 5 28.67 -2.31 -18.24
CA LEU A 5 28.00 -2.40 -16.93
C LEU A 5 26.67 -3.10 -17.05
N THR A 6 26.40 -4.04 -16.14
CA THR A 6 25.09 -4.69 -16.05
C THR A 6 24.08 -3.80 -15.33
N GLU A 7 22.78 -4.15 -15.41
CA GLU A 7 21.77 -3.45 -14.61
C GLU A 7 22.04 -3.58 -13.10
N GLU A 8 22.60 -4.71 -12.65
CA GLU A 8 22.94 -4.90 -11.25
C GLU A 8 24.05 -3.95 -10.80
N ASP A 9 25.11 -3.86 -11.59
CA ASP A 9 26.23 -2.94 -11.35
C ASP A 9 25.76 -1.49 -11.29
N ILE A 10 24.78 -1.10 -12.12
CA ILE A 10 24.30 0.28 -12.17
C ILE A 10 23.28 0.59 -11.07
N VAL A 11 22.39 -0.34 -10.74
CA VAL A 11 21.23 -0.07 -9.86
C VAL A 11 21.49 -0.44 -8.40
N TYR A 12 22.25 -1.50 -8.13
CA TYR A 12 22.42 -2.05 -6.78
C TYR A 12 23.75 -1.71 -6.11
N SER A 13 24.76 -1.28 -6.87
CA SER A 13 26.01 -0.77 -6.30
C SER A 13 25.79 0.49 -5.45
N THR A 14 26.69 0.76 -4.52
CA THR A 14 26.77 2.07 -3.88
C THR A 14 27.26 3.14 -4.88
N ILE A 15 26.99 4.42 -4.63
CA ILE A 15 27.49 5.50 -5.50
C ILE A 15 29.04 5.47 -5.63
N PRO A 16 29.81 5.26 -4.55
CA PRO A 16 31.26 5.13 -4.65
C PRO A 16 31.70 3.95 -5.53
N GLU A 17 31.07 2.78 -5.41
CA GLU A 17 31.39 1.62 -6.25
C GLU A 17 31.07 1.86 -7.71
N LEU A 18 29.92 2.47 -8.01
CA LEU A 18 29.55 2.84 -9.37
C LEU A 18 30.55 3.81 -10.00
N ASN A 19 30.98 4.83 -9.24
CA ASN A 19 31.99 5.78 -9.71
C ASN A 19 33.33 5.07 -9.99
N ARG A 20 33.77 4.17 -9.12
CA ARG A 20 34.98 3.36 -9.34
C ARG A 20 34.88 2.49 -10.59
N LEU A 21 33.73 1.89 -10.85
CA LEU A 21 33.50 1.07 -12.06
C LEU A 21 33.55 1.92 -13.33
N LEU A 22 32.98 3.12 -13.30
CA LEU A 22 33.04 4.07 -14.42
C LEU A 22 34.48 4.55 -14.67
N GLU A 23 35.24 4.84 -13.61
CA GLU A 23 36.66 5.21 -13.70
C GLU A 23 37.52 4.07 -14.24
N LYS A 24 37.35 2.84 -13.72
CA LYS A 24 38.11 1.65 -14.15
C LYS A 24 37.92 1.35 -15.64
N ASN A 25 36.76 1.68 -16.20
CA ASN A 25 36.45 1.47 -17.61
C ASN A 25 36.69 2.72 -18.48
N ASN A 26 37.34 3.75 -17.94
CA ASN A 26 37.61 5.02 -18.65
C ASN A 26 36.34 5.65 -19.26
N ALA A 27 35.22 5.60 -18.55
CA ALA A 27 33.95 6.12 -19.02
C ALA A 27 34.05 7.60 -19.42
N SER A 28 33.47 7.95 -20.56
CA SER A 28 33.38 9.34 -20.98
C SER A 28 32.41 10.13 -20.08
N LYS A 29 32.50 11.47 -20.07
CA LYS A 29 31.56 12.33 -19.33
C LYS A 29 30.11 12.10 -19.76
N GLU A 30 29.89 11.81 -21.04
CA GLU A 30 28.57 11.53 -21.61
C GLU A 30 28.05 10.18 -21.12
N GLU A 31 28.90 9.14 -21.13
CA GLU A 31 28.55 7.82 -20.60
C GLU A 31 28.25 7.87 -19.11
N VAL A 32 29.04 8.60 -18.31
CA VAL A 32 28.79 8.81 -16.88
C VAL A 32 27.43 9.46 -16.65
N THR A 33 27.09 10.46 -17.46
CA THR A 33 25.80 11.16 -17.38
C THR A 33 24.64 10.23 -17.72
N GLU A 34 24.79 9.45 -18.79
CA GLU A 34 23.79 8.50 -19.24
C GLU A 34 23.54 7.40 -18.21
N VAL A 35 24.60 6.82 -17.62
CA VAL A 35 24.51 5.80 -16.58
C VAL A 35 23.83 6.33 -15.32
N LYS A 36 24.16 7.55 -14.88
CA LYS A 36 23.50 8.19 -13.72
C LYS A 36 22.02 8.46 -13.98
N ASN A 37 21.67 8.92 -15.17
CA ASN A 37 20.29 9.14 -15.58
C ASN A 37 19.50 7.83 -15.64
N TYR A 38 20.10 6.77 -16.20
CA TYR A 38 19.52 5.43 -16.23
C TYR A 38 19.26 4.90 -14.82
N ARG A 39 20.27 4.98 -13.93
CA ARG A 39 20.14 4.59 -12.52
C ARG A 39 18.98 5.32 -11.85
N ARG A 40 18.91 6.66 -12.00
CA ARG A 40 17.83 7.47 -11.43
C ARG A 40 16.46 7.02 -11.93
N LYS A 41 16.32 6.79 -13.24
CA LYS A 41 15.06 6.33 -13.85
C LYS A 41 14.64 4.96 -13.30
N ARG A 42 15.56 4.00 -13.16
CA ARG A 42 15.26 2.66 -12.62
C ARG A 42 14.87 2.70 -11.14
N LEU A 43 15.58 3.49 -10.31
CA LEU A 43 15.23 3.66 -8.90
C LEU A 43 13.86 4.34 -8.71
N LEU A 44 13.53 5.33 -9.55
CA LEU A 44 12.20 5.95 -9.55
C LEU A 44 11.10 4.95 -9.94
N GLN A 45 11.33 4.10 -10.94
CA GLN A 45 10.39 3.04 -11.32
C GLN A 45 10.18 2.03 -10.19
N LYS A 46 11.26 1.57 -9.54
CA LYS A 46 11.18 0.63 -8.40
C LYS A 46 10.42 1.23 -7.22
N SER A 47 10.75 2.46 -6.82
CA SER A 47 10.02 3.15 -5.75
C SER A 47 8.56 3.44 -6.11
N GLY A 48 8.26 3.69 -7.39
CA GLY A 48 6.89 3.80 -7.89
C GLY A 48 6.10 2.49 -7.75
N LYS A 49 6.70 1.36 -8.16
CA LYS A 49 6.11 0.02 -8.01
C LYS A 49 5.86 -0.33 -6.55
N HIS A 50 6.83 -0.09 -5.66
CA HIS A 50 6.68 -0.34 -4.22
C HIS A 50 5.52 0.47 -3.62
N ARG A 51 5.48 1.78 -3.88
CA ARG A 51 4.39 2.66 -3.41
C ARG A 51 3.02 2.31 -3.97
N TYR A 52 2.97 1.72 -5.17
CA TYR A 52 1.72 1.20 -5.73
C TYR A 52 1.26 -0.04 -4.96
N GLN A 53 2.16 -1.00 -4.75
CA GLN A 53 1.88 -2.24 -4.00
C GLN A 53 1.45 -1.95 -2.55
N GLU A 54 2.15 -1.05 -1.85
CA GLU A 54 1.78 -0.63 -0.49
C GLU A 54 0.38 -0.01 -0.46
N ARG A 55 0.07 0.89 -1.40
CA ARG A 55 -1.28 1.47 -1.49
C ARG A 55 -2.34 0.42 -1.76
N GLN A 56 -2.09 -0.50 -2.68
CA GLN A 56 -3.03 -1.58 -3.00
C GLN A 56 -3.29 -2.47 -1.78
N SER A 57 -2.25 -2.82 -1.03
CA SER A 57 -2.36 -3.56 0.23
C SER A 57 -3.19 -2.80 1.26
N ASN A 58 -2.90 -1.51 1.47
CA ASN A 58 -3.63 -0.65 2.40
C ASN A 58 -5.12 -0.53 2.03
N TYR A 59 -5.45 -0.37 0.75
CA TYR A 59 -6.84 -0.38 0.29
C TYR A 59 -7.54 -1.70 0.61
N GLY A 60 -6.87 -2.84 0.38
CA GLY A 60 -7.42 -4.15 0.72
C GLY A 60 -7.70 -4.30 2.22
N SER A 61 -6.79 -3.84 3.08
CA SER A 61 -6.97 -3.86 4.53
C SER A 61 -8.12 -2.95 4.98
N LEU A 62 -8.20 -1.72 4.46
CA LEU A 62 -9.30 -0.80 4.76
C LEU A 62 -10.65 -1.34 4.29
N GLN A 63 -10.68 -2.05 3.17
CA GLN A 63 -11.89 -2.68 2.66
C GLN A 63 -12.41 -3.76 3.62
N LYS A 64 -11.52 -4.61 4.16
CA LYS A 64 -11.91 -5.62 5.16
C LYS A 64 -12.47 -4.98 6.43
N VAL A 65 -11.79 -3.98 6.97
CA VAL A 65 -12.25 -3.26 8.17
C VAL A 65 -13.61 -2.62 7.95
N ARG A 66 -13.83 -2.02 6.77
CA ARG A 66 -15.14 -1.46 6.41
C ARG A 66 -16.23 -2.53 6.37
N ASP A 67 -15.94 -3.70 5.82
CA ASP A 67 -16.92 -4.78 5.68
C ASP A 67 -17.25 -5.41 7.06
N GLU A 68 -16.26 -5.54 7.95
CA GLU A 68 -16.44 -5.95 9.35
C GLU A 68 -17.32 -4.94 10.11
N LEU A 69 -17.00 -3.65 10.05
CA LEU A 69 -17.80 -2.58 10.67
C LEU A 69 -19.24 -2.56 10.16
N LYS A 70 -19.44 -2.82 8.86
CA LYS A 70 -20.79 -2.89 8.28
C LYS A 70 -21.59 -4.04 8.86
N LEU A 71 -20.96 -5.20 9.07
CA LEU A 71 -21.60 -6.35 9.69
C LEU A 71 -21.95 -6.06 11.16
N GLU A 72 -21.01 -5.52 11.93
CA GLU A 72 -21.25 -5.14 13.33
C GLU A 72 -22.41 -4.15 13.46
N PHE A 73 -22.46 -3.15 12.57
CA PHE A 73 -23.56 -2.19 12.54
C PHE A 73 -24.92 -2.86 12.27
N GLN A 74 -24.98 -3.81 11.35
CA GLN A 74 -26.21 -4.57 11.08
C GLN A 74 -26.66 -5.39 12.29
N THR A 75 -25.72 -6.02 13.00
CA THR A 75 -26.00 -6.76 14.24
C THR A 75 -26.59 -5.84 15.31
N ILE A 76 -25.96 -4.67 15.54
CA ILE A 76 -26.44 -3.70 16.52
C ILE A 76 -27.84 -3.17 16.14
N GLN A 77 -28.10 -2.96 14.84
CA GLN A 77 -29.43 -2.55 14.39
C GLN A 77 -30.49 -3.61 14.71
N ALA A 78 -30.20 -4.89 14.48
CA ALA A 78 -31.11 -5.98 14.82
C ALA A 78 -31.37 -6.07 16.32
N GLU A 79 -30.34 -5.98 17.16
CA GLU A 79 -30.48 -5.97 18.63
C GLU A 79 -31.35 -4.80 19.12
N ILE A 80 -31.19 -3.61 18.52
CA ILE A 80 -32.02 -2.45 18.84
C ILE A 80 -33.49 -2.70 18.48
N GLU A 81 -33.77 -3.34 17.34
CA GLU A 81 -35.13 -3.68 16.92
C GLU A 81 -35.77 -4.71 17.86
N GLU A 82 -35.04 -5.75 18.25
CA GLU A 82 -35.51 -6.74 19.21
C GLU A 82 -35.83 -6.11 20.58
N LEU A 83 -34.96 -5.22 21.08
CA LEU A 83 -35.20 -4.53 22.36
C LEU A 83 -36.42 -3.61 22.30
N LYS A 84 -36.67 -2.95 21.16
CA LYS A 84 -37.89 -2.14 20.95
C LYS A 84 -39.15 -3.02 20.98
N MET A 85 -39.13 -4.15 20.27
CA MET A 85 -40.26 -5.09 20.29
C MET A 85 -40.51 -5.64 21.68
N TYR A 86 -39.45 -6.05 22.40
CA TYR A 86 -39.57 -6.53 23.77
C TYR A 86 -40.21 -5.48 24.69
N LYS A 87 -39.76 -4.22 24.59
CA LYS A 87 -40.34 -3.11 25.34
C LYS A 87 -41.83 -2.92 25.03
N GLU A 88 -42.22 -2.96 23.76
CA GLU A 88 -43.62 -2.84 23.35
C GLU A 88 -44.48 -3.99 23.89
N CYS A 89 -44.01 -5.23 23.80
CA CYS A 89 -44.68 -6.39 24.39
C CYS A 89 -44.90 -6.24 25.90
N CYS A 90 -43.89 -5.78 26.65
CA CYS A 90 -44.03 -5.53 28.08
C CYS A 90 -45.07 -4.45 28.39
N LEU A 91 -45.15 -3.38 27.58
CA LEU A 91 -46.14 -2.32 27.76
C LEU A 91 -47.55 -2.83 27.49
N LEU A 92 -47.74 -3.63 26.44
CA LEU A 92 -49.04 -4.24 26.12
C LEU A 92 -49.51 -5.17 27.24
N LEU A 93 -48.63 -6.07 27.72
CA LEU A 93 -48.97 -6.94 28.85
C LEU A 93 -49.44 -6.12 30.05
N ASN A 94 -48.70 -5.08 30.44
CA ASN A 94 -49.08 -4.25 31.59
C ASN A 94 -50.42 -3.53 31.42
N SER A 95 -50.85 -3.25 30.19
CA SER A 95 -52.17 -2.65 29.93
C SER A 95 -53.34 -3.63 29.97
N GLU A 96 -53.09 -4.94 29.89
CA GLU A 96 -54.13 -5.98 29.95
C GLU A 96 -54.46 -6.41 31.39
N TYR A 97 -53.61 -6.07 32.37
CA TYR A 97 -53.78 -6.41 33.79
C TYR A 97 -54.33 -5.27 34.67
N TYR A 98 -54.72 -4.14 34.07
CA TYR A 98 -55.39 -3.00 34.74
C TYR A 98 -56.71 -2.64 34.04
#